data_AF-A0A0S3S894-F1
#
_entry.id   AF-A0A0S3S894-F1
#
_cell.length_a   1.000
_cell.length_b   1.000
_cell.length_c   1.000
_cell.angle_alpha   90.00
_cell.angle_beta   90.00
_cell.angle_gamma   90.00
#
_symmetry.space_group_name_H-M   'P 1'
#
loop_
_entity.id
_entity.type
_entity.pdbx_description
1 polymer ?
#
loop_
_entity_poly.entity_id
_entity_poly.type
_entity_poly.pdbx_seq_one_letter_code
_entity_poly.pdbx_strand_id
1 'polypeptide(L)'
;MMRCYPGVPEQKLRAHLGSFGVTGNLALQPMYTLSGGQKSRVAFAKITFKKPHIILLDEPSNHLDLDAVEALIQGLVLFQGGILMVSHDEHLISGSVEELWVVSEGRVTPFNGTFQDYKKILQSA
;
A
#
# COMPACT_ATOMS: atom_id res chain seq x y z
N MET A 1 0.65 17.60 0.98
CA MET A 1 0.71 17.59 -0.50
C MET A 1 1.21 18.91 -1.08
N MET A 2 0.54 20.04 -0.85
CA MET A 2 0.92 21.35 -1.45
C MET A 2 2.40 21.74 -1.20
N ARG A 3 2.89 21.59 0.04
CA ARG A 3 4.32 21.84 0.37
C ARG A 3 5.29 20.92 -0.37
N CYS A 4 4.90 19.69 -0.68
CA CYS A 4 5.74 18.70 -1.34
C CYS A 4 5.75 18.85 -2.87
N TYR A 5 4.74 19.52 -3.42
CA TYR A 5 4.52 19.66 -4.87
C TYR A 5 4.22 21.12 -5.22
N PRO A 6 5.19 22.04 -5.03
CA PRO A 6 4.99 23.45 -5.38
C PRO A 6 4.71 23.59 -6.88
N GLY A 7 3.76 24.45 -7.24
CA GLY A 7 3.37 24.69 -8.64
C GLY A 7 2.30 23.74 -9.20
N VAL A 8 1.89 22.70 -8.46
CA VAL A 8 0.74 21.88 -8.84
C VAL A 8 -0.55 22.57 -8.36
N PRO A 9 -1.57 22.76 -9.22
CA PRO A 9 -2.86 23.30 -8.80
C PRO A 9 -3.48 22.47 -7.66
N GLU A 10 -3.97 23.15 -6.62
CA GLU A 10 -4.55 22.48 -5.44
C GLU A 10 -5.66 21.50 -5.83
N GLN A 11 -6.52 21.89 -6.79
CA GLN A 11 -7.61 21.03 -7.27
C GLN A 11 -7.10 19.69 -7.80
N LYS A 12 -5.94 19.65 -8.47
CA LYS A 12 -5.32 18.42 -8.96
C LYS A 12 -4.80 17.55 -7.81
N LEU A 13 -4.21 18.16 -6.79
CA LEU A 13 -3.78 17.46 -5.58
C LEU A 13 -4.97 16.89 -4.80
N ARG A 14 -6.07 17.64 -4.71
CA ARG A 14 -7.31 17.20 -4.05
C ARG A 14 -8.02 16.09 -4.83
N ALA A 15 -8.05 16.17 -6.15
CA ALA A 15 -8.56 15.10 -7.00
C ALA A 15 -7.76 13.80 -6.80
N HIS A 16 -6.42 13.91 -6.74
CA HIS A 16 -5.55 12.77 -6.46
C HIS A 16 -5.76 12.21 -5.06
N LEU A 17 -5.86 13.05 -4.03
CA LEU A 17 -6.21 12.57 -2.68
C LEU A 17 -7.59 11.87 -2.67
N GLY A 18 -8.54 12.41 -3.42
CA GLY A 18 -9.88 11.84 -3.56
C GLY A 18 -9.90 10.44 -4.16
N SER A 19 -9.00 10.10 -5.09
CA SER A 19 -8.91 8.74 -5.64
C SER A 19 -8.43 7.70 -4.62
N PHE A 20 -7.85 8.14 -3.50
CA PHE A 20 -7.49 7.28 -2.36
C PHE A 20 -8.50 7.40 -1.20
N GLY A 21 -9.70 7.92 -1.47
CA GLY A 21 -10.77 8.07 -0.47
C GLY A 21 -10.53 9.19 0.54
N VAL A 22 -9.59 10.12 0.29
CA VAL A 22 -9.36 11.31 1.11
C VAL A 22 -10.09 12.49 0.46
N THR A 23 -11.39 12.61 0.75
CA THR A 23 -12.30 13.56 0.08
C THR A 23 -12.84 14.64 1.03
N GLY A 24 -13.49 15.66 0.46
CA GLY A 24 -14.23 16.68 1.21
C GLY A 24 -13.37 17.43 2.24
N ASN A 25 -13.88 17.50 3.48
CA ASN A 25 -13.22 18.14 4.61
C ASN A 25 -11.98 17.37 5.09
N LEU A 26 -11.92 16.05 4.85
CA LEU A 26 -10.79 15.23 5.26
C LEU A 26 -9.49 15.70 4.60
N ALA A 27 -9.56 16.10 3.33
CA ALA A 27 -8.42 16.63 2.58
C ALA A 27 -7.93 18.01 3.08
N LEU A 28 -8.74 18.71 3.88
CA LEU A 28 -8.44 20.02 4.44
C LEU A 28 -7.96 19.94 5.89
N GLN A 29 -8.18 18.81 6.56
CA GLN A 29 -7.80 18.62 7.94
C GLN A 29 -6.28 18.56 8.12
N PRO A 30 -5.74 19.10 9.22
CA PRO A 30 -4.35 18.93 9.56
C PRO A 30 -3.98 17.45 9.72
N MET A 31 -2.79 17.06 9.25
CA MET A 31 -2.39 15.65 9.25
C MET A 31 -2.39 14.99 10.65
N TYR A 32 -2.19 15.77 11.71
CA TYR A 32 -2.20 15.24 13.09
C TYR A 32 -3.60 14.83 13.57
N THR A 33 -4.68 15.36 12.97
CA THR A 33 -6.07 15.02 13.35
C THR A 33 -6.59 13.78 12.63
N LEU A 34 -5.85 13.26 11.64
CA LEU A 34 -6.23 12.10 10.86
C LEU A 34 -5.98 10.80 11.65
N SER A 35 -6.84 9.80 11.44
CA SER A 35 -6.63 8.44 11.94
C SER A 35 -5.40 7.77 11.29
N GLY A 36 -4.97 6.62 11.80
CA GLY A 36 -3.89 5.83 11.20
C GLY A 36 -4.17 5.54 9.73
N GLY A 37 -5.36 5.02 9.41
CA GLY A 37 -5.71 4.69 8.03
C GLY A 37 -5.82 5.87 7.10
N GLN A 38 -6.29 7.01 7.58
CA GLN A 38 -6.32 8.23 6.80
C GLN A 38 -4.90 8.75 6.51
N LYS A 39 -3.98 8.66 7.47
CA LYS A 39 -2.56 8.99 7.25
C LYS A 39 -1.93 8.07 6.21
N SER A 40 -2.20 6.76 6.26
CA SER A 40 -1.71 5.80 5.26
C SER A 40 -2.21 6.11 3.85
N ARG A 41 -3.51 6.43 3.69
CA ARG A 41 -4.06 6.87 2.39
C ARG A 41 -3.34 8.11 1.86
N VAL A 42 -3.08 9.10 2.72
CA VAL A 42 -2.37 10.32 2.30
C VAL A 42 -0.91 10.02 1.95
N ALA A 43 -0.23 9.16 2.71
CA ALA A 43 1.14 8.74 2.42
C ALA A 43 1.22 8.01 1.08
N PHE A 44 0.31 7.06 0.83
CA PHE A 44 0.25 6.33 -0.42
C PHE A 44 -0.12 7.23 -1.60
N ALA A 45 -1.10 8.12 -1.44
CA ALA A 45 -1.43 9.15 -2.42
C ALA A 45 -0.22 10.04 -2.73
N LYS A 46 0.60 10.39 -1.72
CA LYS A 46 1.82 11.17 -1.92
C LYS A 46 2.84 10.42 -2.76
N ILE A 47 3.08 9.13 -2.50
CA ILE A 47 4.05 8.29 -3.23
C ILE A 47 3.62 8.15 -4.70
N THR A 48 2.35 7.79 -4.92
CA THR A 48 1.81 7.54 -6.27
C THR A 48 1.63 8.81 -7.09
N PHE A 49 1.60 10.00 -6.48
CA PHE A 49 1.47 11.26 -7.20
C PHE A 49 2.61 11.50 -8.20
N LYS A 50 3.81 10.99 -7.91
CA LYS A 50 4.96 11.03 -8.82
C LYS A 50 4.86 10.03 -9.99
N LYS A 51 3.84 9.17 -10.00
CA LYS A 51 3.65 8.08 -10.97
C LYS A 51 4.90 7.20 -11.11
N PRO A 52 5.40 6.62 -10.00
CA PRO A 52 6.52 5.69 -10.09
C PRO A 52 6.14 4.48 -10.95
N HIS A 53 7.12 3.89 -11.63
CA HIS A 53 6.92 2.64 -12.37
C HIS A 53 6.82 1.44 -11.42
N ILE A 54 7.56 1.48 -10.31
CA ILE A 54 7.63 0.40 -9.31
C ILE A 54 7.60 1.02 -7.90
N ILE A 55 6.87 0.39 -6.98
CA ILE A 55 6.89 0.69 -5.55
C ILE A 55 7.46 -0.51 -4.79
N LEU A 56 8.40 -0.24 -3.87
CA LEU A 56 8.96 -1.22 -2.95
C LEU A 56 8.38 -0.95 -1.56
N LEU A 57 7.82 -1.98 -0.93
CA LEU A 57 7.20 -1.89 0.39
C LEU A 57 7.81 -2.94 1.31
N ASP A 58 8.35 -2.48 2.43
CA ASP A 58 8.91 -3.34 3.46
C ASP A 58 8.05 -3.18 4.72
N GLU A 59 7.36 -4.26 5.09
CA GLU A 59 6.42 -4.35 6.20
C GLU A 59 5.45 -3.16 6.31
N PRO A 60 4.65 -2.88 5.25
CA PRO A 60 3.87 -1.66 5.17
C PRO A 60 2.63 -1.64 6.07
N SER A 61 2.26 -2.77 6.68
CA SER A 61 1.20 -2.86 7.69
C SER A 61 1.67 -2.50 9.10
N ASN A 62 2.97 -2.29 9.32
CA ASN A 62 3.48 -1.95 10.65
C ASN A 62 2.84 -0.66 11.18
N HIS A 63 2.37 -0.72 12.44
CA HIS A 63 1.67 0.37 13.13
C HIS A 63 0.35 0.82 12.48
N LEU A 64 -0.21 -0.01 11.58
CA LEU A 64 -1.52 0.23 10.97
C LEU A 64 -2.63 -0.47 11.76
N ASP A 65 -3.77 0.22 11.90
CA ASP A 65 -5.03 -0.40 12.33
C ASP A 65 -5.70 -1.12 11.16
N LEU A 66 -6.76 -1.88 11.42
CA LEU A 66 -7.44 -2.67 10.37
C LEU A 66 -7.96 -1.78 9.23
N ASP A 67 -8.57 -0.63 9.56
CA ASP A 67 -9.06 0.34 8.58
C ASP A 67 -7.92 0.89 7.70
N ALA A 68 -6.73 1.06 8.27
CA ALA A 68 -5.53 1.47 7.54
C ALA A 68 -5.01 0.39 6.60
N VAL A 69 -5.04 -0.87 7.04
CA VAL A 69 -4.63 -2.00 6.21
C VAL A 69 -5.58 -2.13 5.01
N GLU A 70 -6.90 -2.09 5.23
CA GLU A 70 -7.88 -2.11 4.14
C GLU A 70 -7.68 -0.97 3.15
N ALA A 71 -7.39 0.22 3.66
CA ALA A 71 -7.11 1.37 2.83
C ALA A 71 -5.84 1.22 1.98
N LEU A 72 -4.80 0.61 2.56
CA LEU A 72 -3.57 0.32 1.85
C LEU A 72 -3.82 -0.71 0.75
N ILE A 73 -4.54 -1.79 1.05
CA ILE A 73 -4.95 -2.80 0.06
C ILE A 73 -5.65 -2.14 -1.13
N GLN A 74 -6.67 -1.30 -0.87
CA GLN A 74 -7.39 -0.58 -1.93
C GLN A 74 -6.46 0.31 -2.76
N GLY A 75 -5.54 1.02 -2.11
CA GLY A 75 -4.55 1.85 -2.81
C GLY A 75 -3.64 1.04 -3.73
N LEU A 76 -3.17 -0.12 -3.26
CA LEU A 76 -2.29 -1.02 -4.01
C LEU A 76 -2.99 -1.63 -5.22
N VAL A 77 -4.24 -2.09 -5.06
CA VAL A 77 -5.05 -2.65 -6.15
C VAL A 77 -5.31 -1.62 -7.26
N LEU A 78 -5.45 -0.34 -6.90
CA LEU A 78 -5.67 0.75 -7.86
C LEU A 78 -4.37 1.24 -8.54
N PHE A 79 -3.21 0.82 -8.05
CA PHE A 79 -1.94 1.29 -8.56
C PHE A 79 -1.57 0.54 -9.86
N GLN A 80 -1.34 1.29 -10.94
CA GLN A 80 -1.08 0.72 -12.27
C GLN A 80 0.40 0.36 -12.52
N GLY A 81 1.29 0.59 -11.55
CA GLY A 81 2.71 0.22 -11.65
C GLY A 81 3.00 -1.12 -10.97
N GLY A 82 4.26 -1.56 -11.04
CA GLY A 82 4.70 -2.77 -10.35
C GLY A 82 4.80 -2.56 -8.84
N ILE A 83 4.47 -3.60 -8.07
CA ILE A 83 4.59 -3.62 -6.61
C ILE A 83 5.50 -4.77 -6.22
N LEU A 84 6.52 -4.50 -5.42
CA LEU A 84 7.28 -5.52 -4.69
C LEU A 84 7.07 -5.27 -3.20
N MET A 85 6.56 -6.28 -2.50
CA MET A 85 6.18 -6.17 -1.10
C MET A 85 6.80 -7.30 -0.28
N VAL A 86 7.33 -6.94 0.88
CA VAL A 86 7.63 -7.84 1.98
C VAL A 86 6.63 -7.56 3.09
N SER A 87 5.94 -8.60 3.56
CA SER A 87 4.92 -8.51 4.59
C SER A 87 4.78 -9.84 5.30
N HIS A 88 4.46 -9.80 6.59
CA HIS A 88 3.95 -10.96 7.35
C HIS A 88 2.42 -10.98 7.48
N ASP A 89 1.74 -9.93 7.03
CA ASP A 89 0.29 -9.77 7.09
C ASP A 89 -0.40 -10.54 5.95
N GLU A 90 -1.06 -11.64 6.31
CA GLU A 90 -1.81 -12.50 5.38
C GLU A 90 -2.93 -11.75 4.63
N HIS A 91 -3.61 -10.81 5.30
CA HIS A 91 -4.72 -10.08 4.72
C HIS A 91 -4.23 -9.11 3.66
N LEU A 92 -3.12 -8.42 3.94
CA LEU A 92 -2.46 -7.55 2.98
C LEU A 92 -1.96 -8.32 1.75
N ILE A 93 -1.27 -9.45 1.97
CA ILE A 93 -0.72 -10.27 0.87
C ILE A 93 -1.87 -10.78 0.00
N SER A 94 -2.83 -11.48 0.60
CA SER A 94 -3.92 -12.12 -0.15
C SER A 94 -4.85 -11.11 -0.83
N GLY A 95 -4.91 -9.87 -0.33
CA GLY A 95 -5.75 -8.81 -0.86
C GLY A 95 -5.11 -7.91 -1.92
N SER A 96 -3.77 -7.92 -2.07
CA SER A 96 -3.07 -6.91 -2.88
C SER A 96 -1.99 -7.42 -3.84
N VAL A 97 -1.60 -8.70 -3.78
CA VAL A 97 -0.59 -9.26 -4.69
C VAL A 97 -1.12 -10.41 -5.53
N GLU A 98 -0.57 -10.57 -6.74
CA GLU A 98 -0.95 -11.61 -7.70
C GLU A 98 0.00 -12.81 -7.66
N GLU A 99 1.27 -12.59 -7.29
CA GLU A 99 2.33 -13.60 -7.29
C GLU A 99 3.06 -13.63 -5.94
N LEU A 100 3.47 -14.83 -5.52
CA LEU A 100 4.31 -15.04 -4.35
C LEU A 100 5.70 -15.49 -4.77
N TRP A 101 6.72 -14.95 -4.11
CA TRP A 101 8.12 -15.30 -4.36
C TRP A 101 8.76 -15.71 -3.04
N VAL A 102 9.46 -16.84 -3.03
CA VAL A 102 10.07 -17.42 -1.83
C VAL A 102 11.58 -17.27 -1.92
N VAL A 103 12.17 -16.77 -0.84
CA VAL A 103 13.62 -16.70 -0.66
C VAL A 103 14.05 -17.90 0.19
N SER A 104 14.79 -18.84 -0.40
CA SER A 104 15.34 -20.00 0.31
C SER A 104 16.63 -20.46 -0.37
N GLU A 105 17.55 -21.06 0.40
CA GLU A 105 18.81 -21.62 -0.10
C GLU A 105 19.63 -20.64 -0.97
N GLY A 106 19.58 -19.34 -0.63
CA GLY A 106 20.26 -18.28 -1.37
C GLY A 106 19.68 -17.97 -2.76
N ARG A 107 18.46 -18.45 -3.06
CA ARG A 107 17.74 -18.21 -4.32
C ARG A 107 16.38 -17.59 -4.06
N VAL A 108 15.85 -16.93 -5.09
CA VAL A 108 14.46 -16.45 -5.12
C VAL A 108 13.72 -17.20 -6.22
N THR A 109 12.62 -17.85 -5.88
CA THR A 109 11.81 -18.64 -6.82
C THR A 109 10.34 -18.28 -6.73
N PRO A 110 9.61 -18.18 -7.86
CA PRO A 110 8.17 -18.00 -7.82
C PRO A 110 7.50 -19.21 -7.15
N PHE A 111 6.50 -18.94 -6.33
CA PHE A 111 5.69 -19.94 -5.65
C PHE A 111 4.30 -19.98 -6.28
N ASN A 112 3.98 -21.14 -6.87
CA ASN A 112 2.68 -21.37 -7.52
C ASN A 112 1.67 -21.89 -6.49
N GLY A 113 1.04 -20.97 -5.78
CA GLY A 113 0.02 -21.28 -4.78
C GLY A 113 -0.41 -20.03 -4.03
N THR A 114 -1.38 -20.19 -3.12
CA THR A 114 -1.82 -19.10 -2.24
C THR A 114 -0.89 -18.96 -1.03
N PHE A 115 -1.01 -17.85 -0.30
CA PHE A 115 -0.31 -17.69 0.98
C PHE A 115 -0.66 -18.81 1.97
N GLN A 116 -1.91 -19.31 1.94
CA GLN A 116 -2.35 -20.43 2.75
C GLN A 116 -1.64 -21.74 2.38
N ASP A 117 -1.40 -21.99 1.10
CA ASP A 117 -0.65 -23.16 0.66
C ASP A 117 0.81 -23.08 1.12
N TYR A 118 1.40 -21.90 1.04
CA TYR A 118 2.74 -21.65 1.55
C TYR A 118 2.82 -21.87 3.08
N LYS A 119 1.84 -21.39 3.83
CA LYS A 119 1.74 -21.56 5.29
C LYS A 119 1.68 -23.03 5.71
N LYS A 120 0.93 -23.86 4.97
CA LYS A 120 0.86 -25.31 5.23
C LYS A 120 2.22 -25.98 5.05
N ILE A 121 2.96 -25.62 4.00
CA ILE A 121 4.31 -26.17 3.74
C ILE A 121 5.25 -25.88 4.90
N LEU A 122 5.22 -24.65 5.43
CA LEU A 122 6.03 -24.25 6.59
C LEU A 122 5.68 -25.00 7.87
N GLN A 123 4.42 -25.46 8.04
CA GLN A 123 3.97 -26.21 9.21
C GLN A 123 4.30 -27.71 9.13
N SER A 124 4.57 -28.21 7.93
CA SER A 124 4.90 -29.60 7.64
C SER A 124 6.40 -29.87 7.52
N ALA A 125 7.23 -28.82 7.58
CA ALA A 125 8.70 -28.87 7.58
C ALA A 125 9.24 -28.86 9.01
#